data_AF-A0A8S1E884-F1
#
_entry.id   AF-A0A8S1E884-F1
#
_cell.length_a   1.000
_cell.length_b   1.000
_cell.length_c   1.000
_cell.angle_alpha   90.00
_cell.angle_beta   90.00
_cell.angle_gamma   90.00
#
_symmetry.space_group_name_H-M   'P 1'
#
loop_
_entity.id
_entity.type
_entity.pdbx_description
1 polymer ?
#
loop_
_entity_poly.entity_id
_entity_poly.type
_entity_poly.pdbx_seq_one_letter_code
_entity_poly.pdbx_strand_id
1 'polypeptide(L)'
;MGTRWIRTRTRSGENRDFTLFFRKVSPFSNHFPVNFNSDESLNYSNNVEFCCNEQFYMFNKASLFGDERAMREILGSKNPKEMKKLAGAHSIANWDERIWNSHKDDVMRKGSMAKYSSAAHLRFALFLTTGSELLECSPFDRYWGIGKEINEAIGCLPDGIAGKNRLGMILDEIRETMWNDERYRNEREFIEKRLAADSEYAMKTIAKLDLIYKDQAAQRFALHRRWPVVIKHCETDSEGVVLIPEWARSPQITMASLSICPSPPVYCDFEMCSKMTNTSSTPAKIIISRRLASRLSIPESLGVPIDEAQAEVGVEVPNMVEDGRYRGNEGLEGTVVKDPGGGRGDVIRVRAAPEATRRSDAHHRADRSMSPSNNREKTSESRKMNRRERRAAEREKQLGKDSRNVLEDEKGAVAKEMDNGKMMR
;
A
#
# COMPACT_ATOMS: atom_id res chain seq x y z
N MET A 1 -7.44 7.93 -10.42
CA MET A 1 -7.99 6.59 -10.73
C MET A 1 -7.24 5.57 -9.88
N GLY A 2 -7.89 4.47 -9.49
CA GLY A 2 -7.26 3.40 -8.71
C GLY A 2 -6.70 2.30 -9.60
N THR A 3 -7.50 1.87 -10.56
CA THR A 3 -7.17 0.80 -11.50
C THR A 3 -7.53 1.21 -12.92
N ARG A 4 -6.74 0.78 -13.91
CA ARG A 4 -7.04 1.00 -15.33
C ARG A 4 -6.48 -0.13 -16.18
N TRP A 5 -7.33 -0.69 -17.05
CA TRP A 5 -6.88 -1.57 -18.13
C TRP A 5 -6.48 -0.74 -19.34
N ILE A 6 -5.36 -1.07 -19.97
CA ILE A 6 -4.99 -0.54 -21.28
C ILE A 6 -4.50 -1.65 -22.20
N ARG A 7 -4.75 -1.48 -23.50
CA ARG A 7 -4.14 -2.27 -24.57
C ARG A 7 -3.15 -1.38 -25.30
N THR A 8 -1.90 -1.79 -25.39
CA THR A 8 -0.86 -1.07 -26.15
C THR A 8 -0.28 -1.98 -27.22
N ARG A 9 0.27 -1.37 -28.26
CA ARG A 9 0.95 -2.09 -29.34
C ARG A 9 2.46 -1.93 -29.17
N THR A 10 3.19 -3.03 -29.14
CA THR A 10 4.65 -3.02 -29.08
C THR A 10 5.25 -2.49 -30.39
N ARG A 11 6.54 -2.17 -30.38
CA ARG A 11 7.28 -1.86 -31.61
C ARG A 11 7.31 -3.03 -32.60
N SER A 12 7.20 -4.27 -32.13
CA SER A 12 7.08 -5.47 -32.97
C SER A 12 5.67 -5.66 -33.56
N GLY A 13 4.70 -4.83 -33.19
CA GLY A 13 3.32 -4.89 -33.70
C GLY A 13 2.38 -5.79 -32.91
N GLU A 14 2.87 -6.42 -31.84
CA GLU A 14 2.10 -7.28 -30.94
C GLU A 14 1.25 -6.44 -29.98
N ASN A 15 0.02 -6.88 -29.72
CA ASN A 15 -0.81 -6.25 -28.70
C ASN A 15 -0.44 -6.82 -27.34
N ARG A 16 -0.24 -5.94 -26.36
CA ARG A 16 -0.05 -6.28 -24.95
C ARG A 16 -1.08 -5.56 -24.11
N ASP A 17 -1.67 -6.31 -23.18
CA ASP A 17 -2.62 -5.77 -22.22
C ASP A 17 -1.93 -5.54 -20.87
N PHE A 18 -2.24 -4.42 -20.23
CA PHE A 18 -1.71 -4.04 -18.93
C PHE A 18 -2.85 -3.63 -18.00
N THR A 19 -2.84 -4.16 -16.78
CA THR A 19 -3.67 -3.68 -15.69
C THR A 19 -2.83 -2.79 -14.78
N LEU A 20 -3.00 -1.48 -14.93
CA LEU A 20 -2.33 -0.46 -14.14
C LEU A 20 -3.08 -0.24 -12.84
N PHE A 21 -2.37 -0.16 -11.73
CA PHE A 21 -2.99 0.13 -10.44
C PHE A 21 -2.14 0.98 -9.53
N PHE A 22 -2.79 1.84 -8.75
CA PHE A 22 -2.15 2.64 -7.72
C PHE A 22 -3.18 3.11 -6.67
N ARG A 23 -2.70 3.46 -5.48
CA ARG A 23 -3.47 3.97 -4.34
C ARG A 23 -4.35 2.92 -3.66
N LYS A 24 -4.76 3.26 -2.43
CA LYS A 24 -5.56 2.41 -1.53
C LYS A 24 -6.93 1.97 -2.08
N VAL A 25 -7.44 2.68 -3.08
CA VAL A 25 -8.75 2.40 -3.71
C VAL A 25 -8.69 1.24 -4.70
N SER A 26 -7.49 0.89 -5.18
CA SER A 26 -7.33 -0.26 -6.05
C SER A 26 -7.36 -1.56 -5.25
N PRO A 27 -8.15 -2.58 -5.67
CA PRO A 27 -8.15 -3.89 -5.02
C PRO A 27 -6.78 -4.59 -5.09
N PHE A 28 -5.88 -4.13 -5.95
CA PHE A 28 -4.52 -4.67 -6.12
C PHE A 28 -3.50 -4.05 -5.17
N SER A 29 -3.81 -2.91 -4.56
CA SER A 29 -2.90 -2.27 -3.61
C SER A 29 -2.77 -3.10 -2.33
N ASN A 30 -1.54 -3.16 -1.79
CA ASN A 30 -1.25 -3.69 -0.45
C ASN A 30 -1.95 -2.87 0.66
N HIS A 31 -2.31 -1.62 0.38
CA HIS A 31 -3.03 -0.74 1.31
C HIS A 31 -4.56 -0.84 1.19
N PHE A 32 -5.09 -1.69 0.31
CA PHE A 32 -6.53 -1.84 0.15
C PHE A 32 -7.16 -2.39 1.44
N PRO A 33 -8.26 -1.78 1.94
CA PRO A 33 -8.91 -2.21 3.17
C PRO A 33 -9.65 -3.52 2.99
N VAL A 34 -9.18 -4.57 3.66
CA VAL A 34 -9.81 -5.88 3.69
C VAL A 34 -9.33 -6.66 4.91
N ASN A 35 -10.28 -7.20 5.67
CA ASN A 35 -9.96 -8.09 6.76
C ASN A 35 -9.68 -9.48 6.22
N PHE A 36 -8.58 -10.09 6.66
CA PHE A 36 -8.29 -11.49 6.41
C PHE A 36 -7.47 -12.08 7.54
N ASN A 37 -7.60 -13.39 7.69
CA ASN A 37 -6.83 -14.18 8.64
C ASN A 37 -5.69 -14.88 7.89
N SER A 38 -4.56 -15.10 8.58
CA SER A 38 -3.46 -15.88 8.03
C SER A 38 -2.74 -16.67 9.12
N ASP A 39 -2.73 -17.98 8.95
CA ASP A 39 -1.98 -18.97 9.72
C ASP A 39 -0.49 -19.01 9.33
N GLU A 40 -0.12 -18.42 8.18
CA GLU A 40 1.26 -18.32 7.71
C GLU A 40 2.05 -17.16 8.36
N SER A 41 1.56 -16.60 9.45
CA SER A 41 2.24 -15.56 10.21
C SER A 41 3.55 -16.12 10.80
N LEU A 42 4.68 -15.51 10.45
CA LEU A 42 6.01 -15.93 10.93
C LEU A 42 6.09 -15.82 12.45
N ASN A 43 6.66 -16.85 13.10
CA ASN A 43 6.92 -16.93 14.54
C ASN A 43 5.70 -16.62 15.44
N TYR A 44 4.48 -16.89 14.96
CA TYR A 44 3.27 -16.63 15.74
C TYR A 44 2.32 -17.83 15.67
N SER A 45 1.94 -18.35 16.83
CA SER A 45 1.20 -19.62 16.96
C SER A 45 -0.31 -19.49 16.85
N ASN A 46 -0.84 -18.26 16.82
CA ASN A 46 -2.28 -18.00 16.76
C ASN A 46 -2.68 -17.42 15.40
N ASN A 47 -3.93 -17.64 15.03
CA ASN A 47 -4.51 -16.97 13.87
C ASN A 47 -4.66 -15.47 14.14
N VAL A 48 -4.09 -14.63 13.28
CA VAL A 48 -4.12 -13.17 13.40
C VAL A 48 -4.99 -12.59 12.29
N GLU A 49 -5.90 -11.70 12.67
CA GLU A 49 -6.66 -10.90 11.71
C GLU A 49 -5.89 -9.63 11.34
N PHE A 50 -5.78 -9.38 10.03
CA PHE A 50 -5.13 -8.19 9.47
C PHE A 50 -6.15 -7.35 8.71
N CYS A 51 -6.06 -6.02 8.83
CA CYS A 51 -6.97 -5.08 8.16
C CYS A 51 -6.56 -4.72 6.72
N CYS A 52 -5.34 -5.08 6.32
CA CYS A 52 -4.81 -5.05 4.96
C CYS A 52 -3.49 -5.81 4.87
N ASN A 53 -3.01 -6.00 3.63
CA ASN A 53 -1.76 -6.68 3.38
C ASN A 53 -0.54 -5.92 3.94
N GLU A 54 -0.57 -4.59 4.02
CA GLU A 54 0.52 -3.83 4.65
C GLU A 54 0.66 -4.12 6.14
N GLN A 55 -0.45 -4.35 6.85
CA GLN A 55 -0.39 -4.71 8.26
C GLN A 55 0.25 -6.09 8.43
N PHE A 56 -0.15 -7.07 7.60
CA PHE A 56 0.49 -8.39 7.55
C PHE A 56 1.99 -8.26 7.25
N TYR A 57 2.35 -7.49 6.24
CA TYR A 57 3.71 -7.33 5.77
C TYR A 57 4.61 -6.67 6.83
N MET A 58 4.13 -5.61 7.50
CA MET A 58 4.87 -4.94 8.59
C MET A 58 4.91 -5.78 9.88
N PHE A 59 3.84 -6.50 10.21
CA PHE A 59 3.81 -7.42 11.36
C PHE A 59 4.85 -8.53 11.21
N ASN A 60 4.88 -9.19 10.05
CA ASN A 60 5.85 -10.24 9.77
C ASN A 60 7.29 -9.70 9.69
N LYS A 61 7.47 -8.45 9.24
CA LYS A 61 8.76 -7.78 9.30
C LYS A 61 9.25 -7.63 10.75
N ALA A 62 8.41 -7.19 11.68
CA ALA A 62 8.76 -7.10 13.09
C ALA A 62 8.97 -8.49 13.72
N SER A 63 8.11 -9.45 13.39
CA SER A 63 8.17 -10.83 13.87
C SER A 63 9.46 -11.55 13.48
N LEU A 64 9.98 -11.28 12.27
CA LEU A 64 11.24 -11.85 11.79
C LEU A 64 12.44 -11.51 12.70
N PHE A 65 12.39 -10.37 13.39
CA PHE A 65 13.42 -9.91 14.31
C PHE A 65 13.04 -10.05 15.79
N GLY A 66 11.91 -10.69 16.09
CA GLY A 66 11.42 -10.90 17.46
C GLY A 66 10.99 -9.61 18.17
N ASP A 67 10.62 -8.55 17.45
CA ASP A 67 10.18 -7.28 18.06
C ASP A 67 8.68 -7.31 18.39
N GLU A 68 8.34 -7.94 19.51
CA GLU A 68 6.96 -8.07 19.97
C GLU A 68 6.27 -6.73 20.23
N ARG A 69 7.02 -5.70 20.64
CA ARG A 69 6.47 -4.37 20.88
C ARG A 69 5.96 -3.79 19.56
N ALA A 70 6.80 -3.80 18.52
CA ALA A 70 6.41 -3.34 17.20
C ALA A 70 5.24 -4.16 16.65
N MET A 71 5.25 -5.50 16.82
CA MET A 71 4.13 -6.36 16.42
C MET A 71 2.80 -5.91 17.03
N ARG A 72 2.74 -5.68 18.35
CA ARG A 72 1.53 -5.21 19.04
C ARG A 72 1.08 -3.83 18.55
N GLU A 73 2.02 -2.90 18.40
CA GLU A 73 1.73 -1.53 17.92
C GLU A 73 1.20 -1.55 16.47
N ILE A 74 1.73 -2.42 15.62
CA ILE A 74 1.30 -2.59 14.22
C ILE A 74 -0.12 -3.17 14.15
N LEU A 75 -0.43 -4.20 14.96
CA LEU A 75 -1.78 -4.77 15.02
C LEU A 75 -2.81 -3.78 15.56
N GLY A 76 -2.42 -2.90 16.48
CA GLY A 76 -3.29 -1.83 16.99
C GLY A 76 -3.52 -0.68 16.03
N SER A 77 -2.70 -0.55 14.97
CA SER A 77 -2.81 0.54 14.00
C SER A 77 -3.84 0.23 12.92
N LYS A 78 -4.61 1.26 12.52
CA LYS A 78 -5.51 1.22 11.34
C LYS A 78 -4.98 2.07 10.18
N ASN A 79 -3.75 2.55 10.25
CA ASN A 79 -3.17 3.41 9.22
C ASN A 79 -1.92 2.77 8.61
N PRO A 80 -1.96 2.35 7.33
CA PRO A 80 -0.81 1.81 6.62
C PRO A 80 0.47 2.66 6.72
N LYS A 81 0.34 3.99 6.73
CA LYS A 81 1.50 4.88 6.89
C LYS A 81 2.16 4.74 8.27
N GLU A 82 1.34 4.61 9.32
CA GLU A 82 1.85 4.40 10.67
C GLU A 82 2.43 3.00 10.83
N MET A 83 1.78 1.95 10.30
CA MET A 83 2.33 0.57 10.30
C MET A 83 3.73 0.54 9.71
N LYS A 84 3.92 1.20 8.55
CA LYS A 84 5.23 1.30 7.87
C LYS A 84 6.27 2.06 8.70
N LYS A 85 5.86 3.09 9.44
CA LYS A 85 6.72 3.87 10.33
C LYS A 85 7.15 3.07 11.56
N LEU A 86 6.20 2.34 12.17
CA LEU A 86 6.43 1.47 13.33
C LEU A 86 7.41 0.34 12.99
N ALA A 87 7.31 -0.23 11.78
CA ALA A 87 8.23 -1.25 11.27
C ALA A 87 9.42 -0.65 10.47
N GLY A 88 9.80 0.59 10.77
CA GLY A 88 10.98 1.24 10.19
C GLY A 88 12.28 0.53 10.60
N ALA A 89 13.31 0.62 9.76
CA ALA A 89 14.62 0.01 10.03
C ALA A 89 15.26 0.49 11.35
N HIS A 90 14.98 1.72 11.77
CA HIS A 90 15.45 2.29 13.04
C HIS A 90 14.50 2.00 14.22
N SER A 91 13.32 1.45 13.95
CA SER A 91 12.27 1.21 14.95
C SER A 91 12.23 -0.24 15.42
N ILE A 92 12.66 -1.18 14.55
CA ILE A 92 12.71 -2.61 14.82
C ILE A 92 14.01 -2.97 15.55
N ALA A 93 13.89 -3.66 16.68
CA ALA A 93 15.03 -4.24 17.39
C ALA A 93 15.75 -5.30 16.53
N ASN A 94 17.08 -5.40 16.65
CA ASN A 94 17.90 -6.39 15.93
C ASN A 94 17.81 -6.34 14.39
N TRP A 95 17.51 -5.17 13.83
CA TRP A 95 17.37 -4.99 12.39
C TRP A 95 18.60 -5.44 11.60
N ASP A 96 18.39 -6.34 10.63
CA ASP A 96 19.34 -6.71 9.60
C ASP A 96 18.67 -6.59 8.22
N GLU A 97 19.13 -5.62 7.43
CA GLU A 97 18.58 -5.37 6.10
C GLU A 97 18.78 -6.53 5.13
N ARG A 98 19.88 -7.28 5.24
CA ARG A 98 20.15 -8.45 4.39
C ARG A 98 19.16 -9.57 4.68
N ILE A 99 18.89 -9.82 5.96
CA ILE A 99 17.88 -10.81 6.38
C ILE A 99 16.50 -10.38 5.88
N TRP A 100 16.12 -9.10 6.03
CA TRP A 100 14.83 -8.67 5.52
C TRP A 100 14.73 -8.78 3.99
N ASN A 101 15.78 -8.38 3.27
CA ASN A 101 15.80 -8.43 1.82
C ASN A 101 15.69 -9.85 1.26
N SER A 102 16.10 -10.89 2.00
CA SER A 102 15.91 -12.28 1.58
C SER A 102 14.49 -12.82 1.81
N HIS A 103 13.67 -12.18 2.65
CA HIS A 103 12.34 -12.68 3.02
C HIS A 103 11.17 -11.82 2.52
N LYS A 104 11.40 -10.53 2.24
CA LYS A 104 10.33 -9.57 1.97
C LYS A 104 9.40 -9.94 0.80
N ASP A 105 9.94 -10.54 -0.26
CA ASP A 105 9.15 -10.98 -1.42
C ASP A 105 8.22 -12.14 -1.03
N ASP A 106 8.71 -13.10 -0.24
CA ASP A 106 7.92 -14.23 0.24
C ASP A 106 6.84 -13.78 1.22
N VAL A 107 7.15 -12.86 2.13
CA VAL A 107 6.15 -12.28 3.04
C VAL A 107 5.06 -11.56 2.25
N MET A 108 5.42 -10.77 1.23
CA MET A 108 4.44 -10.09 0.37
C MET A 108 3.55 -11.10 -0.37
N ARG A 109 4.15 -12.18 -0.86
CA ARG A 109 3.43 -13.27 -1.56
C ARG A 109 2.43 -13.96 -0.65
N LYS A 110 2.83 -14.36 0.56
CA LYS A 110 1.96 -15.02 1.54
C LYS A 110 0.78 -14.16 1.95
N GLY A 111 1.05 -12.90 2.30
CA GLY A 111 -0.01 -11.97 2.67
C GLY A 111 -0.97 -11.69 1.50
N SER A 112 -0.45 -11.58 0.28
CA SER A 112 -1.28 -11.43 -0.92
C SER A 112 -2.13 -12.68 -1.17
N MET A 113 -1.56 -13.89 -1.08
CA MET A 113 -2.30 -15.14 -1.20
C MET A 113 -3.45 -15.22 -0.18
N ALA A 114 -3.17 -14.93 1.10
CA ALA A 114 -4.19 -14.93 2.16
C ALA A 114 -5.30 -13.90 1.91
N LYS A 115 -4.94 -12.69 1.47
CA LYS A 115 -5.88 -11.62 1.09
C LYS A 115 -6.86 -12.09 0.01
N TYR A 116 -6.37 -12.63 -1.10
CA TYR A 116 -7.23 -13.03 -2.23
C TYR A 116 -7.98 -14.33 -1.94
N SER A 117 -7.39 -15.25 -1.17
CA SER A 117 -8.06 -16.48 -0.75
C SER A 117 -9.28 -16.19 0.15
N SER A 118 -9.16 -15.19 1.02
CA SER A 118 -10.22 -14.84 1.99
C SER A 118 -11.36 -13.99 1.39
N ALA A 119 -11.12 -13.29 0.27
CA ALA A 119 -12.05 -12.28 -0.24
C ALA A 119 -12.44 -12.52 -1.71
N ALA A 120 -13.59 -13.16 -1.93
CA ALA A 120 -14.08 -13.54 -3.27
C ALA A 120 -14.18 -12.35 -4.25
N HIS A 121 -14.70 -11.21 -3.82
CA HIS A 121 -14.76 -9.99 -4.62
C HIS A 121 -13.39 -9.47 -5.10
N LEU A 122 -12.33 -9.62 -4.29
CA LEU A 122 -10.97 -9.24 -4.67
C LEU A 122 -10.34 -10.28 -5.58
N ARG A 123 -10.62 -11.55 -5.33
CA ARG A 123 -10.16 -12.69 -6.12
C ARG A 123 -10.75 -12.65 -7.53
N PHE A 124 -12.04 -12.33 -7.64
CA PHE A 124 -12.71 -12.02 -8.89
C PHE A 124 -12.01 -10.87 -9.64
N ALA A 125 -11.72 -9.75 -8.95
CA ALA A 125 -10.98 -8.65 -9.55
C ALA A 125 -9.60 -9.09 -10.06
N LEU A 126 -8.90 -9.97 -9.34
CA LEU A 126 -7.60 -10.53 -9.75
C LEU A 126 -7.74 -11.43 -10.99
N PHE A 127 -8.72 -12.33 -11.02
CA PHE A 127 -8.96 -13.21 -12.15
C PHE A 127 -9.40 -12.48 -13.42
N LEU A 128 -10.09 -11.33 -13.31
CA LEU A 128 -10.38 -10.49 -14.47
C LEU A 128 -9.14 -9.96 -15.16
N THR A 129 -7.97 -9.94 -14.48
CA THR A 129 -6.69 -9.48 -15.04
C THR A 129 -5.97 -10.52 -15.88
N THR A 130 -6.49 -11.75 -15.97
CA THR A 130 -5.93 -12.81 -16.81
C THR A 130 -5.72 -12.33 -18.25
N GLY A 131 -4.52 -12.59 -18.77
CA GLY A 131 -4.09 -12.11 -20.10
C GLY A 131 -3.50 -10.69 -20.12
N SER A 132 -3.45 -9.99 -18.98
CA SER A 132 -2.75 -8.71 -18.82
C SER A 132 -1.60 -8.78 -17.81
N GLU A 133 -0.61 -7.90 -17.95
CA GLU A 133 0.45 -7.72 -16.96
C GLU A 133 0.02 -6.69 -15.89
N LEU A 134 0.14 -7.06 -14.62
CA LEU A 134 -0.20 -6.19 -13.49
C LEU A 134 0.95 -5.23 -13.18
N LEU A 135 0.69 -3.92 -13.22
CA LEU A 135 1.71 -2.89 -12.95
C LEU A 135 1.30 -1.97 -11.78
N GLU A 136 2.08 -2.01 -10.69
CA GLU A 136 1.93 -1.07 -9.57
C GLU A 136 2.56 0.28 -9.95
N CYS A 137 1.71 1.24 -10.29
CA CYS A 137 2.04 2.59 -10.74
C CYS A 137 2.35 3.54 -9.57
N SER A 138 3.20 3.10 -8.65
CA SER A 138 3.74 3.95 -7.58
C SER A 138 4.91 4.79 -8.11
N PRO A 139 4.84 6.14 -8.06
CA PRO A 139 5.96 7.00 -8.45
C PRO A 139 7.09 7.03 -7.39
N PHE A 140 6.78 6.61 -6.17
CA PHE A 140 7.68 6.76 -5.01
C PHE A 140 8.45 5.47 -4.68
N ASP A 141 7.95 4.30 -5.11
CA ASP A 141 8.53 3.00 -4.80
C ASP A 141 8.91 2.24 -6.07
N ARG A 142 10.20 2.26 -6.40
CA ARG A 142 10.74 1.57 -7.59
C ARG A 142 11.06 0.09 -7.35
N TYR A 143 10.94 -0.41 -6.13
CA TYR A 143 11.10 -1.84 -5.88
C TYR A 143 9.78 -2.56 -6.08
N TRP A 144 8.74 -2.09 -5.40
CA TRP A 144 7.41 -2.69 -5.50
C TRP A 144 6.65 -2.26 -6.75
N GLY A 145 6.86 -1.03 -7.22
CA GLY A 145 6.21 -0.47 -8.40
C GLY A 145 7.14 -0.12 -9.55
N ILE A 146 6.56 0.46 -10.60
CA ILE A 146 7.24 0.85 -11.85
C ILE A 146 7.90 2.24 -11.79
N GLY A 147 7.75 2.99 -10.69
CA GLY A 147 8.35 4.31 -10.52
C GLY A 147 7.65 5.43 -11.30
N LYS A 148 6.40 5.24 -11.72
CA LYS A 148 5.58 6.20 -12.48
C LYS A 148 4.13 6.13 -12.04
N GLU A 149 3.41 7.26 -12.07
CA GLU A 149 1.96 7.30 -11.88
C GLU A 149 1.21 6.71 -13.09
N ILE A 150 -0.06 6.34 -12.92
CA ILE A 150 -0.88 5.69 -13.97
C ILE A 150 -0.89 6.49 -15.27
N ASN A 151 -1.13 7.80 -15.22
CA ASN A 151 -1.25 8.62 -16.43
C ASN A 151 0.08 8.72 -17.20
N GLU A 152 1.21 8.75 -16.50
CA GLU A 152 2.53 8.76 -17.12
C GLU A 152 2.84 7.39 -17.74
N ALA A 153 2.50 6.30 -17.03
CA ALA A 153 2.73 4.93 -17.49
C ALA A 153 2.03 4.64 -18.83
N ILE A 154 0.79 5.12 -19.02
CA ILE A 154 0.03 4.92 -20.26
C ILE A 154 0.78 5.43 -21.49
N GLY A 155 1.46 6.58 -21.37
CA GLY A 155 2.17 7.20 -22.49
C GLY A 155 3.52 6.54 -22.82
N CYS A 156 4.05 5.71 -21.94
CA CYS A 156 5.38 5.13 -22.10
C CYS A 156 5.42 3.60 -22.17
N LEU A 157 4.31 2.90 -21.91
CA LEU A 157 4.26 1.44 -22.02
C LEU A 157 4.27 0.98 -23.49
N PRO A 158 4.93 -0.16 -23.80
CA PRO A 158 5.59 -1.09 -22.86
C PRO A 158 7.04 -0.71 -22.47
N ASP A 159 7.67 0.22 -23.18
CA ASP A 159 9.13 0.46 -23.11
C ASP A 159 9.59 1.30 -21.90
N GLY A 160 8.66 1.91 -21.16
CA GLY A 160 8.92 2.97 -20.17
C GLY A 160 8.89 2.55 -18.70
N ILE A 161 9.06 1.26 -18.40
CA ILE A 161 9.10 0.75 -17.02
C ILE A 161 10.45 1.11 -16.36
N ALA A 162 10.41 1.88 -15.27
CA ALA A 162 11.62 2.38 -14.59
C ALA A 162 11.92 1.70 -13.23
N GLY A 163 10.97 0.93 -12.70
CA GLY A 163 11.08 0.18 -11.45
C GLY A 163 10.98 -1.33 -11.67
N LYS A 164 11.16 -2.11 -10.61
CA LYS A 164 11.17 -3.58 -10.65
C LYS A 164 9.77 -4.20 -10.69
N ASN A 165 8.72 -3.45 -10.32
CA ASN A 165 7.34 -3.93 -10.29
C ASN A 165 7.14 -5.26 -9.54
N ARG A 166 7.87 -5.49 -8.44
CA ARG A 166 7.81 -6.79 -7.73
C ARG A 166 6.40 -7.12 -7.22
N LEU A 167 5.60 -6.11 -6.86
CA LEU A 167 4.22 -6.35 -6.42
C LEU A 167 3.37 -6.89 -7.57
N GLY A 168 3.43 -6.24 -8.73
CA GLY A 168 2.71 -6.70 -9.92
C GLY A 168 3.06 -8.14 -10.32
N MET A 169 4.35 -8.46 -10.35
CA MET A 169 4.83 -9.82 -10.63
C MET A 169 4.32 -10.85 -9.61
N ILE A 170 4.34 -10.53 -8.30
CA ILE A 170 3.80 -11.42 -7.27
C ILE A 170 2.29 -11.62 -7.46
N LEU A 171 1.55 -10.56 -7.81
CA LEU A 171 0.11 -10.66 -8.06
C LEU A 171 -0.19 -11.52 -9.30
N ASP A 172 0.61 -11.43 -10.36
CA ASP A 172 0.51 -12.32 -11.51
C ASP A 172 0.79 -13.78 -11.09
N GLU A 173 1.87 -14.03 -10.33
CA GLU A 173 2.24 -15.37 -9.87
C GLU A 173 1.15 -16.02 -8.98
N ILE A 174 0.58 -15.27 -8.02
CA ILE A 174 -0.52 -15.80 -7.20
C ILE A 174 -1.81 -15.96 -8.01
N ARG A 175 -2.08 -15.09 -8.99
CA ARG A 175 -3.23 -15.24 -9.89
C ARG A 175 -3.13 -16.57 -10.62
N GLU A 176 -2.00 -16.87 -11.25
CA GLU A 176 -1.81 -18.14 -11.97
C GLU A 176 -1.90 -19.35 -11.04
N THR A 177 -1.36 -19.22 -9.82
CA THR A 177 -1.46 -20.28 -8.80
C THR A 177 -2.92 -20.57 -8.45
N MET A 178 -3.70 -19.53 -8.14
CA MET A 178 -5.11 -19.66 -7.78
C MET A 178 -5.99 -20.05 -8.98
N TRP A 179 -5.63 -19.61 -10.18
CA TRP A 179 -6.35 -19.96 -11.42
C TRP A 179 -6.26 -21.46 -11.72
N ASN A 180 -5.13 -22.08 -11.41
CA ASN A 180 -4.92 -23.51 -11.60
C ASN A 180 -5.36 -24.36 -10.39
N ASP A 181 -5.76 -23.72 -9.29
CA ASP A 181 -6.25 -24.41 -8.10
C ASP A 181 -7.70 -24.86 -8.26
N GLU A 182 -7.93 -26.13 -8.00
CA GLU A 182 -9.23 -26.79 -8.14
C GLU A 182 -10.32 -26.15 -7.27
N ARG A 183 -9.95 -25.57 -6.12
CA ARG A 183 -10.89 -24.87 -5.22
C ARG A 183 -11.62 -23.72 -5.90
N TYR A 184 -11.01 -23.11 -6.92
CA TYR A 184 -11.55 -21.94 -7.62
C TYR A 184 -12.04 -22.26 -9.04
N ARG A 185 -12.17 -23.55 -9.41
CA ARG A 185 -12.60 -23.98 -10.75
C ARG A 185 -13.88 -23.28 -11.22
N ASN A 186 -14.91 -23.24 -10.37
CA ASN A 186 -16.20 -22.63 -10.74
C ASN A 186 -16.09 -21.12 -11.02
N GLU A 187 -15.25 -20.41 -10.25
CA GLU A 187 -15.00 -18.98 -10.45
C GLU A 187 -14.25 -18.74 -11.76
N ARG A 188 -13.23 -19.59 -12.05
CA ARG A 188 -12.48 -19.57 -13.30
C ARG A 188 -13.39 -19.80 -14.51
N GLU A 189 -14.14 -20.90 -14.52
CA GLU A 189 -15.00 -21.29 -15.64
C GLU A 189 -16.07 -20.22 -15.93
N PHE A 190 -16.59 -19.57 -14.89
CA PHE A 190 -17.49 -18.44 -15.05
C PHE A 190 -16.81 -17.30 -15.83
N ILE A 191 -15.60 -16.91 -15.43
CA ILE A 191 -14.87 -15.82 -16.08
C ILE A 191 -14.49 -16.20 -17.52
N GLU A 192 -13.97 -17.39 -17.75
CA GLU A 192 -13.64 -17.90 -19.09
C GLU A 192 -14.85 -17.82 -20.03
N LYS A 193 -16.02 -18.27 -19.57
CA LYS A 193 -17.27 -18.18 -20.33
C LYS A 193 -17.65 -16.74 -20.66
N ARG A 194 -17.45 -15.80 -19.73
CA ARG A 194 -17.77 -14.38 -19.95
C ARG A 194 -16.80 -13.72 -20.91
N LEU A 195 -15.50 -14.02 -20.80
CA LEU A 195 -14.47 -13.53 -21.71
C LEU A 195 -14.64 -14.08 -23.13
N ALA A 196 -15.09 -15.33 -23.27
CA ALA A 196 -15.40 -15.92 -24.57
C ALA A 196 -16.64 -15.28 -25.23
N ALA A 197 -17.60 -14.80 -24.43
CA ALA A 197 -18.83 -14.19 -24.92
C ALA A 197 -18.68 -12.69 -25.24
N ASP A 198 -17.89 -11.94 -24.46
CA ASP A 198 -17.63 -10.52 -24.67
C ASP A 198 -16.14 -10.23 -24.42
N SER A 199 -15.40 -9.91 -25.50
CA SER A 199 -13.98 -9.59 -25.45
C SER A 199 -13.65 -8.34 -24.64
N GLU A 200 -14.63 -7.47 -24.38
CA GLU A 200 -14.48 -6.26 -23.57
C GLU A 200 -14.96 -6.45 -22.12
N TYR A 201 -15.45 -7.64 -21.77
CA TYR A 201 -16.03 -7.92 -20.45
C TYR A 201 -15.06 -7.57 -19.31
N ALA A 202 -13.79 -7.99 -19.41
CA ALA A 202 -12.77 -7.68 -18.40
C ALA A 202 -12.60 -6.18 -18.21
N MET A 203 -12.47 -5.43 -19.31
CA MET A 203 -12.24 -3.99 -19.30
C MET A 203 -13.44 -3.24 -18.69
N LYS A 204 -14.67 -3.56 -19.11
CA LYS A 204 -15.91 -2.98 -18.57
C LYS A 204 -16.06 -3.30 -17.09
N THR A 205 -15.83 -4.55 -16.70
CA THR A 205 -15.99 -5.00 -15.31
C THR A 205 -14.94 -4.39 -14.39
N ILE A 206 -13.67 -4.29 -14.82
CA ILE A 206 -12.61 -3.62 -14.04
C ILE A 206 -12.91 -2.12 -13.88
N ALA A 207 -13.37 -1.45 -14.94
CA ALA A 207 -13.78 -0.05 -14.84
C ALA A 207 -14.93 0.13 -13.83
N LYS A 208 -15.90 -0.80 -13.84
CA LYS A 208 -17.01 -0.80 -12.89
C LYS A 208 -16.55 -1.04 -11.45
N LEU A 209 -15.66 -2.02 -11.24
CA LEU A 209 -15.07 -2.30 -9.92
C LEU A 209 -14.27 -1.09 -9.39
N ASP A 210 -13.51 -0.38 -10.23
CA ASP A 210 -12.80 0.84 -9.83
C ASP A 210 -13.78 1.93 -9.35
N LEU A 211 -14.95 2.07 -9.99
CA LEU A 211 -16.01 2.96 -9.51
C LEU A 211 -16.58 2.52 -8.17
N ILE A 212 -16.93 1.23 -8.02
CA ILE A 212 -17.47 0.68 -6.77
C ILE A 212 -16.49 0.86 -5.60
N TYR A 213 -15.20 0.57 -5.80
CA TYR A 213 -14.23 0.72 -4.71
C TYR A 213 -13.92 2.17 -4.36
N LYS A 214 -14.00 3.11 -5.32
CA LYS A 214 -13.96 4.55 -5.02
C LYS A 214 -15.18 4.98 -4.21
N ASP A 215 -16.36 4.50 -4.59
CA ASP A 215 -17.62 4.78 -3.90
C ASP A 215 -17.53 4.33 -2.43
N GLN A 216 -17.10 3.08 -2.21
CA GLN A 216 -16.87 2.57 -0.87
C GLN A 216 -15.79 3.32 -0.09
N ALA A 217 -14.74 3.82 -0.75
CA ALA A 217 -13.74 4.64 -0.08
C ALA A 217 -14.34 5.97 0.40
N ALA A 218 -15.21 6.59 -0.40
CA ALA A 218 -15.96 7.77 -0.01
C ALA A 218 -16.93 7.48 1.14
N GLN A 219 -17.65 6.34 1.10
CA GLN A 219 -18.51 5.89 2.20
C GLN A 219 -17.72 5.69 3.50
N ARG A 220 -16.58 5.00 3.45
CA ARG A 220 -15.69 4.83 4.61
C ARG A 220 -15.27 6.19 5.18
N PHE A 221 -14.90 7.14 4.32
CA PHE A 221 -14.51 8.49 4.74
C PHE A 221 -15.65 9.26 5.40
N ALA A 222 -16.85 9.23 4.82
CA ALA A 222 -18.04 9.87 5.38
C ALA A 222 -18.42 9.28 6.75
N LEU A 223 -18.46 7.94 6.85
CA LEU A 223 -18.72 7.23 8.10
C LEU A 223 -17.68 7.58 9.19
N HIS A 224 -16.40 7.60 8.83
CA HIS A 224 -15.32 8.01 9.76
C HIS A 224 -15.50 9.45 10.27
N ARG A 225 -16.05 10.35 9.44
CA ARG A 225 -16.39 11.73 9.81
C ARG A 225 -17.76 11.88 10.48
N ARG A 226 -18.52 10.78 10.63
CA ARG A 226 -19.92 10.77 11.09
C ARG A 226 -20.82 11.67 10.24
N TRP A 227 -20.52 11.78 8.95
CA TRP A 227 -21.36 12.49 8.00
C TRP A 227 -22.50 11.59 7.52
N PRO A 228 -23.67 12.15 7.20
CA PRO A 228 -24.74 11.39 6.58
C PRO A 228 -24.24 10.80 5.26
N VAL A 229 -24.41 9.49 5.08
CA VAL A 229 -24.02 8.79 3.86
C VAL A 229 -25.12 8.98 2.83
N VAL A 230 -24.94 9.90 1.90
CA VAL A 230 -25.80 10.09 0.72
C VAL A 230 -24.99 9.69 -0.52
N ILE A 231 -24.68 8.41 -0.62
CA ILE A 231 -23.84 7.89 -1.71
C ILE A 231 -24.65 6.87 -2.50
N LYS A 232 -24.73 7.05 -3.82
CA LYS A 232 -25.42 6.13 -4.72
C LYS A 232 -24.63 4.83 -4.82
N HIS A 233 -25.25 3.70 -4.49
CA HIS A 233 -24.64 2.38 -4.60
C HIS A 233 -24.36 2.02 -6.07
N CYS A 234 -23.11 2.22 -6.52
CA CYS A 234 -22.65 1.82 -7.86
C CYS A 234 -22.77 0.31 -8.11
N GLU A 235 -22.87 -0.50 -7.06
CA GLU A 235 -22.98 -1.96 -7.16
C GLU A 235 -24.42 -2.43 -7.50
N THR A 236 -25.44 -1.65 -7.14
CA THR A 236 -26.85 -2.01 -7.34
C THR A 236 -27.46 -1.41 -8.60
N ASP A 237 -26.68 -0.67 -9.39
CA ASP A 237 -27.15 -0.20 -10.68
C ASP A 237 -27.23 -1.35 -11.70
N SER A 238 -28.01 -1.14 -12.77
CA SER A 238 -28.30 -2.17 -13.76
C SER A 238 -27.04 -2.75 -14.40
N GLU A 239 -26.00 -1.94 -14.57
CA GLU A 239 -24.72 -2.36 -15.13
C GLU A 239 -23.91 -3.21 -14.14
N GLY A 240 -23.84 -2.80 -12.87
CA GLY A 240 -23.14 -3.54 -11.81
C GLY A 240 -23.73 -4.93 -11.60
N VAL A 241 -25.07 -5.02 -11.57
CA VAL A 241 -25.80 -6.29 -11.42
C VAL A 241 -25.53 -7.24 -12.58
N VAL A 242 -25.38 -6.72 -13.79
CA VAL A 242 -25.08 -7.54 -14.97
C VAL A 242 -23.62 -7.97 -14.98
N LEU A 243 -22.68 -7.08 -14.70
CA LEU A 243 -21.25 -7.36 -14.84
C LEU A 243 -20.70 -8.23 -13.70
N ILE A 244 -21.17 -8.03 -12.47
CA ILE A 244 -20.58 -8.63 -11.26
C ILE A 244 -21.51 -9.72 -10.72
N PRO A 245 -21.05 -10.99 -10.68
CA PRO A 245 -21.87 -12.07 -10.13
C PRO A 245 -22.04 -11.90 -8.62
N GLU A 246 -23.13 -12.45 -8.07
CA GLU A 246 -23.52 -12.28 -6.67
C GLU A 246 -22.42 -12.68 -5.68
N TRP A 247 -21.72 -13.80 -5.92
CA TRP A 247 -20.62 -14.29 -5.08
C TRP A 247 -19.39 -13.37 -5.08
N ALA A 248 -19.25 -12.51 -6.09
CA ALA A 248 -18.15 -11.56 -6.22
C ALA A 248 -18.53 -10.14 -5.77
N ARG A 249 -19.73 -9.95 -5.24
CA ARG A 249 -20.15 -8.65 -4.70
C ARG A 249 -19.35 -8.33 -3.44
N SER A 250 -18.97 -7.07 -3.35
CA SER A 250 -18.20 -6.55 -2.24
C SER A 250 -19.08 -6.40 -0.99
N PRO A 251 -18.52 -6.60 0.21
CA PRO A 251 -19.28 -6.48 1.45
C PRO A 251 -19.73 -5.03 1.69
N GLN A 252 -20.90 -4.87 2.30
CA GLN A 252 -21.44 -3.56 2.66
C GLN A 252 -20.55 -2.86 3.71
N ILE A 253 -20.35 -1.55 3.54
CA ILE A 253 -19.54 -0.76 4.46
C ILE A 253 -20.38 -0.31 5.65
N THR A 254 -19.95 -0.69 6.85
CA THR A 254 -20.56 -0.30 8.12
C THR A 254 -19.53 0.36 9.03
N MET A 255 -19.98 0.98 10.13
CA MET A 255 -19.08 1.52 11.15
C MET A 255 -18.15 0.44 11.74
N ALA A 256 -18.63 -0.80 11.87
CA ALA A 256 -17.85 -1.93 12.37
C ALA A 256 -16.79 -2.39 11.36
N SER A 257 -17.01 -2.19 10.05
CA SER A 257 -16.08 -2.57 8.99
C SER A 257 -15.05 -1.49 8.63
N LEU A 258 -14.88 -0.46 9.47
CA LEU A 258 -13.83 0.57 9.31
C LEU A 258 -12.48 0.02 9.81
N SER A 259 -11.93 -0.90 9.03
CA SER A 259 -10.68 -1.59 9.35
C SER A 259 -9.44 -0.71 9.11
N ILE A 260 -9.56 0.31 8.24
CA ILE A 260 -8.48 1.26 7.94
C ILE A 260 -8.99 2.70 8.01
N CYS A 261 -8.16 3.60 8.53
CA CYS A 261 -8.39 5.03 8.46
C CYS A 261 -8.45 5.50 6.99
N PRO A 262 -9.63 5.92 6.50
CA PRO A 262 -9.80 6.29 5.10
C PRO A 262 -9.00 7.55 4.79
N SER A 263 -8.41 7.60 3.60
CA SER A 263 -7.87 8.86 3.08
C SER A 263 -9.02 9.72 2.54
N PRO A 264 -8.93 11.05 2.64
CA PRO A 264 -9.90 11.91 1.97
C PRO A 264 -10.01 11.52 0.49
N PRO A 265 -11.24 11.40 -0.06
CA PRO A 265 -11.40 11.15 -1.48
C PRO A 265 -10.71 12.28 -2.25
N VAL A 266 -9.86 11.91 -3.19
CA VAL A 266 -9.28 12.87 -4.13
C VAL A 266 -10.26 12.96 -5.29
N TYR A 267 -11.10 13.99 -5.27
CA TYR A 267 -11.88 14.35 -6.44
C TYR A 267 -10.89 14.82 -7.50
N CYS A 268 -10.81 14.10 -8.61
CA CYS A 268 -10.23 14.66 -9.83
C CYS A 268 -11.33 15.57 -10.38
N ASP A 269 -11.19 16.88 -10.22
CA ASP A 269 -12.03 17.82 -10.95
C ASP A 269 -11.81 17.55 -12.43
N PHE A 270 -12.74 16.85 -13.06
CA PHE A 270 -12.92 17.01 -14.49
C PHE A 270 -13.49 18.41 -14.64
N GLU A 271 -12.77 19.30 -15.33
CA GLU A 271 -13.46 20.40 -15.99
C GLU A 271 -14.53 19.73 -16.84
N MET A 272 -15.79 19.79 -16.37
CA MET A 272 -16.94 19.59 -17.23
C MET A 272 -16.68 20.46 -18.44
N CYS A 273 -16.52 19.83 -19.61
CA CYS A 273 -16.32 20.53 -20.87
C CYS A 273 -17.40 21.61 -20.91
N SER A 274 -17.00 22.85 -20.60
CA SER A 274 -17.92 23.96 -20.58
C SER A 274 -18.37 24.05 -22.03
N LYS A 275 -19.68 23.89 -22.22
CA LYS A 275 -20.30 24.10 -23.52
C LYS A 275 -19.68 25.37 -24.09
N MET A 276 -19.12 25.26 -25.29
CA MET A 276 -18.60 26.40 -26.05
C MET A 276 -19.65 27.50 -26.04
N THR A 277 -19.43 28.52 -25.22
CA THR A 277 -19.99 29.84 -25.43
C THR A 277 -18.79 30.74 -25.62
N ASN A 278 -18.53 31.03 -26.89
CA ASN A 278 -17.61 32.07 -27.32
C ASN A 278 -17.95 33.38 -26.61
N THR A 279 -17.09 33.83 -25.70
CA THR A 279 -16.82 35.26 -25.52
C THR A 279 -15.40 35.42 -24.99
N SER A 280 -14.61 36.17 -25.74
CA SER A 280 -13.25 36.59 -25.48
C SER A 280 -13.08 37.29 -24.13
N SER A 281 -12.09 36.89 -23.34
CA SER A 281 -11.16 37.82 -22.68
C SER A 281 -10.01 37.09 -21.98
N THR A 282 -8.87 37.75 -21.97
CA THR A 282 -7.48 37.36 -21.71
C THR A 282 -7.22 36.68 -20.34
N PRO A 283 -6.26 35.74 -20.23
CA PRO A 283 -5.98 35.05 -18.95
C PRO A 283 -5.10 35.92 -18.03
N ALA A 284 -5.59 36.19 -16.81
CA ALA A 284 -4.79 36.83 -15.76
C ALA A 284 -4.33 35.84 -14.69
N LYS A 285 -3.00 35.77 -14.60
CA LYS A 285 -2.10 35.05 -13.69
C LYS A 285 -2.62 34.74 -12.28
N ILE A 286 -2.37 33.50 -11.88
CA ILE A 286 -2.22 33.03 -10.50
C ILE A 286 -1.18 33.89 -9.77
N ILE A 287 -1.60 34.60 -8.73
CA ILE A 287 -0.72 35.09 -7.66
C ILE A 287 -1.38 34.68 -6.34
N ILE A 288 -0.83 33.64 -5.72
CA ILE A 288 -1.09 33.32 -4.32
C ILE A 288 -0.17 34.22 -3.50
N SER A 289 -0.70 35.29 -2.91
CA SER A 289 -0.02 36.03 -1.85
C SER A 289 -0.84 35.98 -0.56
N ARG A 290 -0.30 35.25 0.43
CA ARG A 290 -0.70 35.34 1.84
C ARG A 290 -0.49 36.77 2.33
N ARG A 291 -1.54 37.34 2.96
CA ARG A 291 -1.55 38.21 4.15
C ARG A 291 -2.60 39.31 3.97
N LEU A 292 -3.66 39.25 4.76
CA LEU A 292 -4.19 40.38 5.55
C LEU A 292 -5.43 39.91 6.32
N ALA A 293 -5.19 39.44 7.54
CA ALA A 293 -6.17 39.60 8.59
C ALA A 293 -6.15 41.07 9.01
N SER A 294 -7.23 41.79 8.76
CA SER A 294 -7.73 42.90 9.57
C SER A 294 -8.79 43.65 8.76
N ARG A 295 -9.84 44.08 9.47
CA ARG A 295 -11.00 44.86 9.01
C ARG A 295 -12.16 43.98 8.56
N LEU A 296 -13.11 43.78 9.47
CA LEU A 296 -14.35 44.56 9.42
C LEU A 296 -15.03 44.48 10.79
N SER A 297 -15.06 45.64 11.44
CA SER A 297 -15.88 45.92 12.61
C SER A 297 -17.36 45.97 12.20
N ILE A 298 -18.19 45.54 13.13
CA ILE A 298 -19.65 45.48 13.13
C ILE A 298 -20.30 46.86 12.85
N PRO A 299 -21.50 46.91 12.26
CA PRO A 299 -22.49 47.90 12.64
C PRO A 299 -23.67 47.24 13.36
N GLU A 300 -23.90 47.74 14.56
CA GLU A 300 -25.03 47.48 15.45
C GLU A 300 -26.08 48.56 15.15
N SER A 301 -27.33 48.20 14.86
CA SER A 301 -28.50 48.92 15.38
C SER A 301 -29.84 48.28 14.97
N LEU A 302 -30.74 48.33 15.95
CA LEU A 302 -32.20 48.13 15.99
C LEU A 302 -32.68 46.78 16.56
N GLY A 303 -32.98 46.85 17.87
CA GLY A 303 -33.41 45.80 18.79
C GLY A 303 -34.82 45.23 18.51
N VAL A 304 -35.08 43.97 18.91
CA VAL A 304 -35.60 43.49 20.23
C VAL A 304 -37.15 43.35 20.16
N PRO A 305 -37.84 42.38 20.82
CA PRO A 305 -37.42 41.39 21.84
C PRO A 305 -37.77 39.91 21.53
N ILE A 306 -37.21 38.98 22.31
CA ILE A 306 -37.72 37.61 22.47
C ILE A 306 -38.18 37.46 23.92
N ASP A 307 -39.44 37.09 24.09
CA ASP A 307 -40.11 36.78 25.36
C ASP A 307 -39.83 35.33 25.80
N GLU A 308 -39.75 35.14 27.11
CA GLU A 308 -39.68 33.87 27.83
C GLU A 308 -41.02 33.12 27.78
N ALA A 309 -41.01 31.77 27.71
CA ALA A 309 -41.86 30.88 28.52
C ALA A 309 -41.74 29.37 28.18
N GLN A 310 -41.30 28.62 29.20
CA GLN A 310 -41.95 27.42 29.80
C GLN A 310 -41.92 26.00 29.17
N ALA A 311 -41.39 25.08 30.01
CA ALA A 311 -42.02 23.86 30.59
C ALA A 311 -41.78 22.44 30.00
N GLU A 312 -40.89 21.72 30.71
CA GLU A 312 -41.08 20.45 31.46
C GLU A 312 -41.35 19.05 30.84
N VAL A 313 -40.93 18.05 31.67
CA VAL A 313 -41.19 16.59 31.74
C VAL A 313 -40.22 15.70 30.94
N GLY A 314 -39.51 14.69 31.47
CA GLY A 314 -39.36 14.03 32.77
C GLY A 314 -38.69 12.64 32.57
N VAL A 315 -38.33 11.97 33.67
CA VAL A 315 -37.97 10.52 33.85
C VAL A 315 -36.51 10.19 34.23
N GLU A 316 -36.33 10.04 35.55
CA GLU A 316 -35.69 9.00 36.39
C GLU A 316 -34.41 8.24 35.96
N VAL A 317 -33.45 8.20 36.90
CA VAL A 317 -32.55 7.05 37.16
C VAL A 317 -32.35 6.91 38.69
N PRO A 318 -32.36 5.71 39.30
CA PRO A 318 -32.48 5.55 40.76
C PRO A 318 -31.13 5.51 41.51
N ASN A 319 -31.19 5.95 42.77
CA ASN A 319 -30.21 5.70 43.83
C ASN A 319 -30.37 4.28 44.41
N MET A 320 -29.25 3.67 44.81
CA MET A 320 -29.19 2.68 45.88
C MET A 320 -28.04 3.05 46.82
N VAL A 321 -28.37 3.08 48.11
CA VAL A 321 -27.54 3.47 49.25
C VAL A 321 -27.16 2.20 50.01
N GLU A 322 -26.05 2.32 50.76
CA GLU A 322 -25.76 1.75 52.09
C GLU A 322 -24.66 0.67 52.28
N ASP A 323 -23.75 1.07 53.17
CA ASP A 323 -23.03 0.35 54.23
C ASP A 323 -21.96 -0.71 53.96
N GLY A 324 -20.79 -0.49 54.60
CA GLY A 324 -19.93 -1.59 55.05
C GLY A 324 -18.42 -1.34 55.20
N ARG A 325 -18.02 -0.75 56.33
CA ARG A 325 -16.86 -1.14 57.19
C ARG A 325 -15.39 -1.11 56.70
N TYR A 326 -14.60 -0.44 57.55
CA TYR A 326 -13.32 -0.84 58.18
C TYR A 326 -11.97 -0.25 57.70
N ARG A 327 -11.33 0.46 58.68
CA ARG A 327 -9.91 0.57 59.09
C ARG A 327 -8.84 0.63 57.98
N GLY A 328 -7.85 1.53 57.99
CA GLY A 328 -7.14 2.20 59.09
C GLY A 328 -5.65 2.30 58.69
N ASN A 329 -4.91 3.15 59.39
CA ASN A 329 -3.46 3.43 59.33
C ASN A 329 -3.02 4.45 58.27
N GLU A 330 -2.73 5.70 58.66
CA GLU A 330 -1.55 6.18 59.42
C GLU A 330 -0.30 6.32 58.52
N GLY A 331 0.27 7.53 58.50
CA GLY A 331 1.65 7.72 58.03
C GLY A 331 1.99 9.09 57.47
N LEU A 332 2.12 10.08 58.36
CA LEU A 332 3.18 11.11 58.41
C LEU A 332 3.30 12.12 57.23
N GLU A 333 2.94 13.39 57.44
CA GLU A 333 3.81 14.49 57.92
C GLU A 333 4.99 14.82 56.96
N GLY A 334 5.22 16.05 56.50
CA GLY A 334 4.59 17.31 56.88
C GLY A 334 5.11 18.55 56.14
N THR A 335 4.46 19.65 56.53
CA THR A 335 4.94 21.03 56.68
C THR A 335 5.48 21.82 55.48
N VAL A 336 4.58 22.72 55.07
CA VAL A 336 4.81 24.04 54.49
C VAL A 336 5.70 24.91 55.39
N VAL A 337 6.70 25.56 54.80
CA VAL A 337 7.28 26.82 55.32
C VAL A 337 7.19 27.87 54.20
N LYS A 338 6.37 28.90 54.44
CA LYS A 338 6.47 30.21 53.78
C LYS A 338 7.41 31.06 54.63
N ASP A 339 8.31 31.84 54.02
CA ASP A 339 8.23 33.31 53.95
C ASP A 339 9.42 33.89 53.12
N PRO A 340 9.60 35.21 52.89
CA PRO A 340 9.25 35.82 51.61
C PRO A 340 10.37 36.66 50.96
N GLY A 341 10.10 37.15 49.75
CA GLY A 341 10.59 38.44 49.28
C GLY A 341 11.78 38.44 48.29
N GLY A 342 11.66 39.31 47.29
CA GLY A 342 12.81 39.80 46.53
C GLY A 342 12.77 39.50 45.03
N GLY A 343 12.06 40.34 44.28
CA GLY A 343 12.17 40.35 42.82
C GLY A 343 13.48 40.97 42.35
N ARG A 344 14.00 40.45 41.23
CA ARG A 344 14.48 41.20 40.06
C ARG A 344 14.97 40.18 39.02
N GLY A 345 14.59 40.44 37.77
CA GLY A 345 14.86 39.53 36.66
C GLY A 345 16.32 39.48 36.27
N ASP A 346 16.65 38.50 35.43
CA ASP A 346 17.59 38.73 34.35
C ASP A 346 17.41 37.70 33.23
N VAL A 347 17.63 38.24 32.04
CA VAL A 347 17.46 37.67 30.70
C VAL A 347 18.57 36.67 30.41
N ILE A 348 18.22 35.43 30.03
CA ILE A 348 19.21 34.47 29.51
C ILE A 348 19.27 34.56 27.98
N ARG A 349 20.43 35.05 27.52
CA ARG A 349 20.90 35.11 26.12
C ARG A 349 20.90 33.74 25.44
N VAL A 350 20.29 33.66 24.26
CA VAL A 350 20.58 32.64 23.24
C VAL A 350 21.67 33.18 22.31
N ARG A 351 22.79 32.47 22.19
CA ARG A 351 23.88 32.77 21.25
C ARG A 351 23.49 32.29 19.85
N ALA A 352 23.49 33.20 18.87
CA ALA A 352 23.53 32.91 17.44
C ALA A 352 24.98 33.01 16.93
N ALA A 353 25.38 32.08 16.05
CA ALA A 353 26.66 32.08 15.35
C ALA A 353 26.58 32.94 14.06
N PRO A 354 27.71 33.51 13.58
CA PRO A 354 27.68 34.58 12.59
C PRO A 354 27.77 34.10 11.12
N GLU A 355 27.11 34.87 10.26
CA GLU A 355 27.30 34.93 8.81
C GLU A 355 28.67 35.52 8.43
N ALA A 356 29.25 35.02 7.33
CA ALA A 356 30.37 35.66 6.63
C ALA A 356 30.06 35.78 5.13
N THR A 357 29.72 37.01 4.74
CA THR A 357 30.16 37.78 3.56
C THR A 357 30.25 37.16 2.15
N ARG A 358 29.47 37.78 1.25
CA ARG A 358 29.58 37.83 -0.21
C ARG A 358 30.94 38.37 -0.71
N ARG A 359 31.41 37.89 -1.86
CA ARG A 359 32.02 38.71 -2.93
C ARG A 359 31.63 38.20 -4.31
N SER A 360 31.41 39.17 -5.20
CA SER A 360 31.08 39.10 -6.62
C SER A 360 32.31 38.81 -7.48
N ASP A 361 32.11 38.29 -8.70
CA ASP A 361 32.35 39.03 -9.94
C ASP A 361 32.07 38.17 -11.18
N ALA A 362 31.71 38.85 -12.26
CA ALA A 362 31.17 38.32 -13.50
C ALA A 362 32.18 38.37 -14.67
N HIS A 363 31.82 37.63 -15.72
CA HIS A 363 32.13 37.80 -17.16
C HIS A 363 33.15 36.89 -17.85
N HIS A 364 32.61 36.23 -18.89
CA HIS A 364 33.06 36.14 -20.30
C HIS A 364 33.26 34.75 -20.91
N ARG A 365 32.67 34.64 -22.11
CA ARG A 365 32.65 33.53 -23.08
C ARG A 365 34.02 33.31 -23.72
N ALA A 366 34.33 32.07 -24.12
CA ALA A 366 34.82 31.73 -25.47
C ALA A 366 34.90 30.21 -25.69
N ASP A 367 34.54 29.80 -26.91
CA ASP A 367 34.76 28.49 -27.54
C ASP A 367 36.24 28.06 -27.56
N ARG A 368 36.50 26.74 -27.48
CA ARG A 368 37.19 25.94 -28.53
C ARG A 368 37.43 24.48 -28.10
N SER A 369 37.28 23.61 -29.09
CA SER A 369 37.56 22.18 -29.17
C SER A 369 39.01 21.76 -28.89
N MET A 370 39.24 20.61 -28.25
CA MET A 370 40.11 19.50 -28.71
C MET A 370 40.11 18.27 -27.76
N SER A 371 40.38 17.10 -28.34
CA SER A 371 40.07 15.72 -27.89
C SER A 371 41.17 15.05 -27.01
N PRO A 372 41.27 13.71 -26.87
CA PRO A 372 40.92 12.97 -25.64
C PRO A 372 42.10 12.22 -24.98
N SER A 373 42.12 12.11 -23.65
CA SER A 373 42.95 11.11 -22.97
C SER A 373 42.34 10.68 -21.63
N ASN A 374 41.77 9.47 -21.60
CA ASN A 374 41.81 8.53 -20.47
C ASN A 374 40.85 7.36 -20.73
N ASN A 375 41.37 6.29 -21.34
CA ASN A 375 40.65 5.02 -21.43
C ASN A 375 41.62 3.84 -21.27
N ARG A 376 42.30 3.77 -20.11
CA ARG A 376 43.18 2.64 -19.76
C ARG A 376 42.86 1.92 -18.45
N GLU A 377 41.93 2.41 -17.61
CA GLU A 377 41.62 1.74 -16.34
C GLU A 377 40.33 0.90 -16.36
N LYS A 378 39.38 1.15 -17.28
CA LYS A 378 38.10 0.41 -17.32
C LYS A 378 38.16 -1.00 -17.95
N THR A 379 39.27 -1.38 -18.59
CA THR A 379 39.39 -2.68 -19.29
C THR A 379 39.94 -3.81 -18.43
N SER A 380 40.55 -3.51 -17.27
CA SER A 380 41.15 -4.54 -16.40
C SER A 380 40.13 -5.18 -15.45
N GLU A 381 39.19 -4.40 -14.91
CA GLU A 381 38.14 -4.91 -14.01
C GLU A 381 37.07 -5.70 -14.75
N SER A 382 36.65 -5.24 -15.93
CA SER A 382 35.69 -5.95 -16.77
C SER A 382 36.23 -7.31 -17.26
N ARG A 383 37.56 -7.41 -17.48
CA ARG A 383 38.23 -8.69 -17.77
C ARG A 383 38.35 -9.61 -16.55
N LYS A 384 38.54 -9.06 -15.34
CA LYS A 384 38.59 -9.83 -14.08
C LYS A 384 37.20 -10.37 -13.70
N MET A 385 36.14 -9.61 -13.94
CA MET A 385 34.74 -10.01 -13.69
C MET A 385 34.34 -11.19 -14.60
N ASN A 386 34.60 -11.09 -15.91
CA ASN A 386 34.36 -12.17 -16.88
C ASN A 386 35.11 -13.49 -16.55
N ARG A 387 36.27 -13.41 -15.90
CA ARG A 387 37.05 -14.61 -15.51
C ARG A 387 36.48 -15.30 -14.26
N ARG A 388 35.83 -14.56 -13.36
CA ARG A 388 35.15 -15.12 -12.18
C ARG A 388 33.85 -15.81 -12.56
N GLU A 389 33.07 -15.22 -13.46
CA GLU A 389 31.82 -15.81 -13.95
C GLU A 389 32.06 -17.13 -14.71
N ARG A 390 33.11 -17.21 -15.54
CA ARG A 390 33.50 -18.47 -16.21
C ARG A 390 33.86 -19.58 -15.22
N ARG A 391 34.57 -19.25 -14.13
CA ARG A 391 34.92 -20.24 -13.09
C ARG A 391 33.72 -20.69 -12.26
N ALA A 392 32.73 -19.81 -12.05
CA ALA A 392 31.48 -20.17 -11.37
C ALA A 392 30.65 -21.14 -12.23
N ALA A 393 30.53 -20.86 -13.54
CA ALA A 393 29.83 -21.73 -14.48
C ALA A 393 30.50 -23.11 -14.66
N GLU A 394 31.83 -23.19 -14.60
CA GLU A 394 32.55 -24.47 -14.60
C GLU A 394 32.32 -25.28 -13.32
N ARG A 395 32.24 -24.62 -12.15
CA ARG A 395 31.92 -25.29 -10.88
C ARG A 395 30.50 -25.84 -10.84
N GLU A 396 29.51 -25.11 -11.35
CA GLU A 396 28.14 -25.61 -11.45
C GLU A 396 28.02 -26.82 -12.40
N LYS A 397 28.75 -26.80 -13.52
CA LYS A 397 28.81 -27.95 -14.44
C LYS A 397 29.47 -29.17 -13.79
N GLN A 398 30.47 -28.97 -12.94
CA GLN A 398 31.12 -30.07 -12.23
C GLN A 398 30.20 -30.66 -11.15
N LEU A 399 29.55 -29.80 -10.35
CA LEU A 399 28.57 -30.22 -9.35
C LEU A 399 27.38 -31.00 -9.97
N GLY A 400 26.91 -30.57 -11.14
CA GLY A 400 25.87 -31.29 -11.89
C GLY A 400 26.31 -32.66 -12.43
N LYS A 401 27.60 -32.84 -12.78
CA LYS A 401 28.15 -34.14 -13.17
C LYS A 401 28.33 -35.06 -11.98
N ASP A 402 28.85 -34.55 -10.87
CA ASP A 402 29.05 -35.32 -9.66
C ASP A 402 27.70 -35.81 -9.11
N SER A 403 26.65 -34.99 -9.18
CA SER A 403 25.29 -35.36 -8.76
C SER A 403 24.65 -36.44 -9.64
N ARG A 404 24.95 -36.46 -10.96
CA ARG A 404 24.49 -37.52 -11.86
C ARG A 404 25.19 -38.85 -11.61
N ASN A 405 26.49 -38.82 -11.34
CA ASN A 405 27.25 -40.04 -11.05
C ASN A 405 26.74 -40.71 -9.76
N VAL A 406 26.43 -39.93 -8.71
CA VAL A 406 25.85 -40.48 -7.47
C VAL A 406 24.50 -41.15 -7.71
N LEU A 407 23.64 -40.57 -8.54
CA LEU A 407 22.33 -41.16 -8.88
C LEU A 407 22.45 -42.43 -9.75
N GLU A 408 23.49 -42.55 -10.58
CA GLU A 408 23.75 -43.76 -11.35
C GLU A 408 24.31 -44.88 -10.48
N ASP A 409 25.18 -44.58 -9.52
CA ASP A 409 25.70 -45.54 -8.55
C ASP A 409 24.61 -46.09 -7.62
N GLU A 410 23.69 -45.24 -7.14
CA GLU A 410 22.55 -45.68 -6.32
C GLU A 410 21.59 -46.60 -7.10
N LYS A 411 21.34 -46.32 -8.38
CA LYS A 411 20.52 -47.19 -9.25
C LYS A 411 21.20 -48.53 -9.51
N GLY A 412 22.53 -48.55 -9.65
CA GLY A 412 23.31 -49.78 -9.78
C GLY A 412 23.29 -50.65 -8.52
N ALA A 413 23.29 -50.03 -7.34
CA ALA A 413 23.19 -50.73 -6.06
C ALA A 413 21.80 -51.38 -5.84
N VAL A 414 20.73 -50.65 -6.15
CA VAL A 414 19.35 -51.17 -6.02
C VAL A 414 19.08 -52.32 -7.00
N ALA A 415 19.66 -52.27 -8.22
CA ALA A 415 19.54 -53.35 -9.19
C ALA A 415 20.25 -54.65 -8.73
N LYS A 416 21.38 -54.54 -8.01
CA LYS A 416 22.10 -55.70 -7.44
C LYS A 416 21.37 -56.34 -6.25
N GLU A 417 20.68 -55.56 -5.42
CA GLU A 417 19.87 -56.12 -4.33
C GLU A 417 18.62 -56.87 -4.85
N MET A 418 18.02 -56.40 -5.95
CA MET A 418 16.87 -57.07 -6.56
C MET A 418 17.23 -58.40 -7.25
N ASP A 419 18.45 -58.55 -7.76
CA ASP A 419 18.91 -59.79 -8.41
C ASP A 419 19.27 -60.86 -7.36
N ASN A 420 19.91 -60.47 -6.25
CA ASN A 420 20.20 -61.37 -5.14
C ASN A 420 18.94 -61.86 -4.41
N GLY A 421 17.86 -61.07 -4.37
CA GLY A 421 16.58 -61.46 -3.79
C GLY A 421 15.80 -62.50 -4.63
N LYS A 422 16.14 -62.65 -5.92
CA LYS A 422 15.51 -63.61 -6.83
C LYS A 422 16.18 -65.00 -6.83
N MET A 423 17.38 -65.10 -6.25
CA MET A 423 18.14 -66.35 -6.16
C MET A 423 17.86 -67.13 -4.85
N MET A 424 17.06 -66.57 -3.93
CA MET A 424 16.70 -67.16 -2.62
C MET A 424 15.19 -67.37 -2.41
N ARG A 425 14.40 -67.57 -3.47
CA ARG A 425 12.98 -67.99 -3.35
C ARG A 425 12.67 -69.24 -4.15
#